data_AF-A0A914W9D2-F1
#
_entry.id   AF-A0A914W9D2-F1
#
_cell.length_a   1.000
_cell.length_b   1.000
_cell.length_c   1.000
_cell.angle_alpha   90.00
_cell.angle_beta   90.00
_cell.angle_gamma   90.00
#
_symmetry.space_group_name_H-M   'P 1'
#
loop_
_entity.id
_entity.type
_entity.pdbx_description
1 polymer ?
#
loop_
_entity_poly.entity_id
_entity_poly.type
_entity_poly.pdbx_seq_one_letter_code
_entity_poly.pdbx_strand_id
1 'polypeptide(L)'
;MHCLSIILSLSFVVTTSSQGCPDGWRPSEVIPNKCYYVAALKKIWFEAEAFCKNAQPNAHLTSIASAYENFNVDAVVTSTSSVSVCDQFWTGANDFDQSGQFVWVDGSPWGYHNWALGQPDATQHCVSSTARTNGQWRTEPCGNENCFICEIFVGGSTPLPPTTIPLTTSAAAPTNMTDCKDWFNHGGAHTDGIYSINPDGRGKFNVFCDMTTDGGGWTVIQRRIDGNLSFYDKSWEDYKVGFTDGLDKNLWLGNDIIHVLSTKDSNVELRIDLWGDQKPNSRYANIYLWEKHANFAIDDEAHFYRLHLYRLDAGNATTSLGNSIGHSNGFNFSTVDANHGANTECFYYRQLGGWWLSYDCAQVALNGEYVPSSWGYGFGFFWDGASYYINPKQSRLMLRSSL
;
A
#
# COMPACT_ATOMS: atom_id res chain seq x y z
N MET A 1 -65.25 1.59 33.96
CA MET A 1 -63.80 1.91 34.00
C MET A 1 -63.09 0.93 33.10
N HIS A 2 -62.76 1.31 31.87
CA HIS A 2 -61.93 0.52 30.96
C HIS A 2 -60.56 1.18 30.89
N CYS A 3 -59.52 0.43 31.27
CA CYS A 3 -58.14 0.88 31.24
C CYS A 3 -57.53 0.40 29.91
N LEU A 4 -57.38 1.31 28.94
CA LEU A 4 -56.61 1.04 27.73
C LEU A 4 -55.12 0.99 28.11
N SER A 5 -54.47 -0.15 27.87
CA SER A 5 -53.00 -0.24 27.89
C SER A 5 -52.47 0.24 26.54
N ILE A 6 -51.80 1.39 26.56
CA ILE A 6 -51.04 1.92 25.43
C ILE A 6 -49.69 1.20 25.42
N ILE A 7 -49.46 0.34 24.44
CA ILE A 7 -48.14 -0.22 24.16
C ILE A 7 -47.37 0.87 23.39
N LEU A 8 -46.49 1.60 24.07
CA LEU A 8 -45.50 2.45 23.40
C LEU A 8 -44.45 1.55 22.76
N SER A 9 -44.55 1.36 21.44
CA SER A 9 -43.44 0.85 20.64
C SER A 9 -42.35 1.92 20.56
N LEU A 10 -41.28 1.77 21.34
CA LEU A 10 -40.05 2.55 21.13
C LEU A 10 -39.39 2.05 19.85
N SER A 11 -39.73 2.66 18.73
CA SER A 11 -38.89 2.62 17.54
C SER A 11 -37.64 3.44 17.81
N PHE A 12 -36.51 2.76 18.01
CA PHE A 12 -35.19 3.39 17.99
C PHE A 12 -34.99 4.02 16.60
N VAL A 13 -35.03 5.36 16.55
CA VAL A 13 -34.56 6.09 15.39
C VAL A 13 -33.04 6.01 15.45
N VAL A 14 -32.44 5.23 14.56
CA VAL A 14 -30.99 5.30 14.30
C VAL A 14 -30.77 6.66 13.66
N THR A 15 -30.36 7.65 14.46
CA THR A 15 -29.91 8.94 13.97
C THR A 15 -28.56 8.71 13.32
N THR A 16 -28.55 8.48 12.01
CA THR A 16 -27.32 8.49 11.21
C THR A 16 -26.80 9.92 11.23
N SER A 17 -25.70 10.17 11.95
CA SER A 17 -24.92 11.39 11.77
C SER A 17 -24.44 11.44 10.31
N SER A 18 -24.17 12.64 9.80
CA SER A 18 -23.87 12.91 8.38
C SER A 18 -22.54 12.32 7.87
N GLN A 19 -21.99 11.29 8.53
CA GLN A 19 -20.71 10.63 8.24
C GLN A 19 -20.79 9.10 8.20
N GLY A 20 -21.97 8.51 8.03
CA GLY A 20 -22.10 7.09 7.66
C GLY A 20 -21.69 6.06 8.73
N CYS A 21 -20.99 6.46 9.80
CA CYS A 21 -20.61 5.62 10.94
C CYS A 21 -21.46 5.95 12.18
N PRO A 22 -21.70 4.99 13.09
CA PRO A 22 -22.36 5.24 14.37
C PRO A 22 -21.56 6.22 15.24
N ASP A 23 -22.24 6.86 16.18
CA ASP A 23 -21.59 7.84 17.07
C ASP A 23 -20.42 7.22 17.84
N GLY A 24 -19.26 7.90 17.80
CA GLY A 24 -18.02 7.43 18.41
C GLY A 24 -17.19 6.45 17.56
N TRP A 25 -17.72 6.00 16.42
CA TRP A 25 -16.97 5.19 15.45
C TRP A 25 -16.33 6.10 14.39
N ARG A 26 -15.14 5.73 13.95
CA ARG A 26 -14.36 6.46 12.94
C ARG A 26 -14.50 5.78 11.58
N PRO A 27 -14.79 6.51 10.51
CA PRO A 27 -14.83 5.92 9.17
C PRO A 27 -13.43 5.48 8.75
N SER A 28 -13.38 4.37 8.00
CA SER A 28 -12.19 4.03 7.24
C SER A 28 -12.01 5.05 6.11
N GLU A 29 -10.78 5.54 5.92
CA GLU A 29 -10.45 6.42 4.80
C GLU A 29 -10.23 5.63 3.50
N VAL A 30 -10.10 4.30 3.61
CA VAL A 30 -9.68 3.41 2.51
C VAL A 30 -10.74 2.37 2.15
N ILE A 31 -11.61 1.99 3.08
CA ILE A 31 -12.68 0.99 2.83
C ILE A 31 -14.06 1.66 3.02
N PRO A 32 -14.84 1.84 1.93
CA PRO A 32 -16.18 2.42 2.02
C PRO A 32 -17.07 1.66 3.01
N ASN A 33 -17.85 2.41 3.79
CA ASN A 33 -18.79 1.90 4.79
C ASN A 33 -18.16 1.07 5.94
N LYS A 34 -16.83 0.93 6.00
CA LYS A 34 -16.16 0.32 7.14
C LYS A 34 -15.92 1.38 8.21
N CYS A 35 -16.23 1.05 9.46
CA CYS A 35 -16.01 1.94 10.60
C CYS A 35 -15.27 1.20 11.71
N TYR A 36 -14.42 1.93 12.43
CA TYR A 36 -13.61 1.41 13.52
C TYR A 36 -13.96 2.08 14.85
N TYR A 37 -13.90 1.31 15.93
CA TYR A 37 -13.97 1.82 17.29
C TYR A 37 -12.76 1.38 18.08
N VAL A 38 -11.98 2.35 18.57
CA VAL A 38 -10.77 2.08 19.37
C VAL A 38 -11.14 2.21 20.85
N ALA A 39 -11.18 1.07 21.54
CA ALA A 39 -11.51 1.03 22.96
C ALA A 39 -10.24 1.18 23.81
N ALA A 40 -10.17 2.24 24.61
CA ALA A 40 -9.14 2.43 25.63
C ALA A 40 -9.36 1.60 26.92
N LEU A 41 -10.15 0.52 26.83
CA LEU A 41 -10.47 -0.39 27.93
C LEU A 41 -9.64 -1.66 27.77
N LYS A 42 -8.96 -2.09 28.83
CA LYS A 42 -8.20 -3.34 28.80
C LYS A 42 -9.12 -4.52 29.06
N LYS A 43 -9.06 -5.53 28.19
CA LYS A 43 -9.88 -6.75 28.25
C LYS A 43 -9.07 -7.94 27.76
N ILE A 44 -9.41 -9.14 28.23
CA ILE A 44 -8.96 -10.37 27.58
C ILE A 44 -9.60 -10.52 26.20
N TRP A 45 -8.98 -11.28 25.30
CA TRP A 45 -9.39 -11.34 23.88
C TRP A 45 -10.89 -11.68 23.72
N PHE A 46 -11.38 -12.70 24.44
CA PHE A 46 -12.78 -13.13 24.37
C PHE A 46 -13.76 -12.07 24.85
N GLU A 47 -13.39 -11.29 25.87
CA GLU A 47 -14.23 -10.19 26.36
C GLU A 47 -14.23 -8.99 25.42
N ALA A 48 -13.10 -8.74 24.75
CA ALA A 48 -12.99 -7.69 23.74
C ALA A 48 -13.89 -7.98 22.53
N GLU A 49 -13.91 -9.23 22.05
CA GLU A 49 -14.84 -9.67 21.01
C GLU A 49 -16.30 -9.57 21.43
N ALA A 50 -16.62 -10.00 22.66
CA ALA A 50 -17.96 -9.86 23.21
C ALA A 50 -18.37 -8.38 23.33
N PHE A 51 -17.43 -7.48 23.66
CA PHE A 51 -17.69 -6.05 23.66
C PHE A 51 -18.06 -5.56 22.26
N CYS A 52 -17.26 -5.89 21.24
CA CYS A 52 -17.52 -5.45 19.87
C CYS A 52 -18.91 -5.89 19.40
N LYS A 53 -19.24 -7.18 19.55
CA LYS A 53 -20.58 -7.74 19.20
C LYS A 53 -21.75 -7.04 19.89
N ASN A 54 -21.56 -6.53 21.11
CA ASN A 54 -22.59 -5.80 21.84
C ASN A 54 -22.65 -4.31 21.49
N ALA A 55 -21.57 -3.74 20.95
CA ALA A 55 -21.50 -2.31 20.63
C ALA A 55 -22.35 -1.96 19.40
N GLN A 56 -22.37 -2.81 18.37
CA GLN A 56 -23.16 -2.65 17.15
C GLN A 56 -23.54 -4.02 16.54
N PRO A 57 -24.68 -4.15 15.84
CA PRO A 57 -25.00 -5.36 15.10
C PRO A 57 -23.92 -5.71 14.06
N ASN A 58 -23.49 -6.98 14.03
CA ASN A 58 -22.41 -7.50 13.15
C ASN A 58 -21.03 -6.87 13.37
N ALA A 59 -20.79 -6.27 14.53
CA ALA A 59 -19.47 -5.81 14.92
C ALA A 59 -18.61 -6.94 15.46
N HIS A 60 -17.33 -6.88 15.14
CA HIS A 60 -16.31 -7.83 15.56
C HIS A 60 -15.02 -7.09 15.93
N LEU A 61 -14.11 -7.76 16.62
CA LEU A 61 -12.72 -7.33 16.62
C LEU A 61 -12.19 -7.24 15.19
N THR A 62 -11.36 -6.24 14.93
CA THR A 62 -11.01 -5.87 13.57
C THR A 62 -10.28 -6.97 12.81
N SER A 63 -10.68 -7.18 11.56
CA SER A 63 -9.94 -7.90 10.54
C SER A 63 -9.10 -6.94 9.71
N ILE A 64 -7.90 -7.39 9.34
CA ILE A 64 -6.95 -6.59 8.58
C ILE A 64 -6.49 -7.43 7.38
N ALA A 65 -7.08 -7.15 6.22
CA ALA A 65 -6.92 -7.92 4.99
C ALA A 65 -5.88 -7.32 4.02
N SER A 66 -5.28 -6.17 4.33
CA SER A 66 -4.26 -5.54 3.48
C SER A 66 -3.32 -4.59 4.23
N ALA A 67 -2.18 -4.26 3.62
CA ALA A 67 -1.26 -3.23 4.13
C ALA A 67 -1.92 -1.84 4.24
N TYR A 68 -2.78 -1.50 3.27
CA TYR A 68 -3.55 -0.25 3.30
C TYR A 68 -4.54 -0.19 4.46
N GLU A 69 -5.22 -1.30 4.74
CA GLU A 69 -6.10 -1.42 5.90
C GLU A 69 -5.32 -1.38 7.20
N ASN A 70 -4.18 -2.06 7.27
CA ASN A 70 -3.29 -2.01 8.43
C ASN A 70 -2.82 -0.58 8.72
N PHE A 71 -2.42 0.17 7.69
CA PHE A 71 -2.06 1.58 7.80
C PHE A 71 -3.24 2.42 8.31
N ASN A 72 -4.45 2.20 7.78
CA ASN A 72 -5.64 2.92 8.23
C ASN A 72 -6.02 2.59 9.69
N VAL A 73 -5.89 1.33 10.10
CA VAL A 73 -6.11 0.88 11.48
C VAL A 73 -5.08 1.51 12.42
N ASP A 74 -3.79 1.51 12.07
CA ASP A 74 -2.74 2.16 12.85
C ASP A 74 -2.97 3.69 12.94
N ALA A 75 -3.39 4.34 11.86
CA ALA A 75 -3.75 5.76 11.85
C ALA A 75 -4.96 6.05 12.76
N VAL A 76 -5.98 5.19 12.73
CA VAL A 76 -7.15 5.30 13.62
C VAL A 76 -6.76 5.13 15.08
N VAL A 77 -5.88 4.17 15.39
CA VAL A 77 -5.36 3.95 16.75
C VAL A 77 -4.54 5.15 17.21
N THR A 78 -3.54 5.58 16.44
CA THR A 78 -2.60 6.66 16.79
C THR A 78 -3.25 8.04 16.87
N SER A 79 -4.36 8.27 16.15
CA SER A 79 -5.15 9.50 16.22
C SER A 79 -6.16 9.55 17.38
N THR A 80 -6.17 8.53 18.24
CA THR A 80 -6.99 8.50 19.47
C THR A 80 -6.13 8.71 20.70
N SER A 81 -6.72 9.23 21.78
CA SER A 81 -6.02 9.29 23.07
C SER A 81 -5.74 7.90 23.66
N SER A 82 -6.27 6.82 23.09
CA SER A 82 -6.07 5.44 23.53
C SER A 82 -4.60 5.02 23.52
N VAL A 83 -3.76 5.57 22.63
CA VAL A 83 -2.31 5.28 22.62
C VAL A 83 -1.54 5.89 23.79
N SER A 84 -2.16 6.75 24.59
CA SER A 84 -1.61 7.18 25.89
C SER A 84 -1.86 6.15 27.01
N VAL A 85 -2.74 5.16 26.76
CA VAL A 85 -3.17 4.14 27.73
C VAL A 85 -2.60 2.76 27.39
N CYS A 86 -2.52 2.44 26.10
CA CYS A 86 -2.12 1.13 25.59
C CYS A 86 -1.18 1.25 24.39
N ASP A 87 -0.21 0.34 24.33
CA ASP A 87 0.60 0.06 23.12
C ASP A 87 0.08 -1.15 22.34
N GLN A 88 -0.71 -2.01 22.98
CA GLN A 88 -1.23 -3.25 22.40
C GLN A 88 -2.74 -3.17 22.24
N PHE A 89 -3.21 -3.58 21.07
CA PHE A 89 -4.60 -3.54 20.69
C PHE A 89 -5.03 -4.88 20.09
N TRP A 90 -5.98 -5.58 20.72
CA TRP A 90 -6.53 -6.80 20.16
C TRP A 90 -7.14 -6.58 18.78
N THR A 91 -6.85 -7.53 17.92
CA THR A 91 -7.47 -7.73 16.61
C THR A 91 -8.33 -9.01 16.65
N GLY A 92 -9.10 -9.25 15.59
CA GLY A 92 -9.92 -10.46 15.45
C GLY A 92 -9.13 -11.72 15.10
N ALA A 93 -7.82 -11.63 14.92
CA ALA A 93 -6.99 -12.74 14.47
C ALA A 93 -6.68 -13.74 15.61
N ASN A 94 -6.81 -15.02 15.29
CA ASN A 94 -6.51 -16.15 16.18
C ASN A 94 -6.16 -17.42 15.39
N ASP A 95 -5.52 -18.40 16.01
CA ASP A 95 -5.20 -19.71 15.39
C ASP A 95 -5.71 -20.90 16.25
N PHE A 96 -6.86 -20.74 16.91
CA PHE A 96 -7.39 -21.71 17.89
C PHE A 96 -7.57 -23.13 17.34
N ASP A 97 -7.97 -23.24 16.09
CA ASP A 97 -8.28 -24.53 15.46
C ASP A 97 -7.02 -25.30 15.06
N GLN A 98 -5.97 -24.58 14.63
CA GLN A 98 -4.70 -25.17 14.24
C GLN A 98 -3.58 -24.14 14.38
N SER A 99 -2.61 -24.43 15.25
CA SER A 99 -1.47 -23.54 15.48
C SER A 99 -0.74 -23.20 14.16
N GLY A 100 -0.49 -21.90 13.95
CA GLY A 100 0.10 -21.35 12.73
C GLY A 100 -0.87 -21.18 11.56
N GLN A 101 -2.13 -21.59 11.69
CA GLN A 101 -3.20 -21.34 10.72
C GLN A 101 -4.19 -20.33 11.31
N PHE A 102 -3.89 -19.05 11.09
CA PHE A 102 -4.68 -17.96 11.62
C PHE A 102 -5.95 -17.71 10.80
N VAL A 103 -6.99 -17.24 11.49
CA VAL A 103 -8.30 -16.87 10.95
C VAL A 103 -8.78 -15.58 11.60
N TRP A 104 -9.65 -14.85 10.91
CA TRP A 104 -10.37 -13.70 11.48
C TRP A 104 -11.70 -14.14 12.10
N VAL A 105 -12.02 -13.59 13.27
CA VAL A 105 -13.26 -13.92 14.01
C VAL A 105 -14.56 -13.53 13.28
N ASP A 106 -14.48 -12.59 12.34
CA ASP A 106 -15.57 -12.15 11.47
C ASP A 106 -15.75 -13.05 10.23
N GLY A 107 -14.86 -14.03 10.03
CA GLY A 107 -14.83 -14.91 8.86
C GLY A 107 -14.20 -14.31 7.61
N SER A 108 -13.60 -13.12 7.70
CA SER A 108 -12.86 -12.52 6.59
C SER A 108 -11.69 -13.41 6.15
N PRO A 109 -11.32 -13.40 4.85
CA PRO A 109 -10.22 -14.22 4.36
C PRO A 109 -8.89 -13.88 5.06
N TRP A 110 -8.17 -14.92 5.47
CA TRP A 110 -6.78 -14.79 5.90
C TRP A 110 -5.87 -14.71 4.67
N GLY A 111 -4.91 -13.76 4.64
CA GLY A 111 -4.00 -13.62 3.49
C GLY A 111 -2.94 -12.54 3.65
N TYR A 112 -3.30 -11.40 4.22
CA TYR A 112 -2.34 -10.38 4.63
C TYR A 112 -1.84 -10.63 6.06
N HIS A 113 -0.58 -10.33 6.31
CA HIS A 113 -0.03 -10.33 7.66
C HIS A 113 1.05 -9.27 7.85
N ASN A 114 1.05 -8.64 9.02
CA ASN A 114 2.03 -7.61 9.40
C ASN A 114 2.84 -8.02 10.63
N TRP A 115 3.34 -9.26 10.65
CA TRP A 115 4.04 -9.80 11.82
C TRP A 115 5.25 -8.97 12.22
N ALA A 116 5.38 -8.66 13.50
CA ALA A 116 6.61 -8.10 14.06
C ALA A 116 7.75 -9.12 13.94
N LEU A 117 8.98 -8.63 14.03
CA LEU A 117 10.16 -9.51 13.99
C LEU A 117 10.06 -10.62 15.04
N GLY A 118 10.21 -11.88 14.60
CA GLY A 118 10.16 -13.06 15.48
C GLY A 118 8.75 -13.57 15.80
N GLN A 119 7.73 -13.07 15.11
CA GLN A 119 6.34 -13.52 15.24
C GLN A 119 5.89 -14.28 13.97
N PRO A 120 4.87 -15.15 14.06
CA PRO A 120 4.11 -15.53 15.26
C PRO A 120 4.89 -16.45 16.22
N ASP A 121 4.59 -16.37 17.51
CA ASP A 121 5.02 -17.33 18.54
C ASP A 121 4.04 -18.52 18.57
N ALA A 122 4.55 -19.74 18.32
CA ALA A 122 3.73 -20.95 18.24
C ALA A 122 3.03 -21.34 19.56
N THR A 123 3.38 -20.73 20.70
CA THR A 123 2.77 -21.00 22.02
C THR A 123 1.58 -20.10 22.35
N GLN A 124 1.27 -19.13 21.48
CA GLN A 124 0.31 -18.06 21.72
C GLN A 124 -0.69 -17.98 20.57
N HIS A 125 -1.96 -17.69 20.91
CA HIS A 125 -3.07 -17.93 19.97
C HIS A 125 -3.91 -16.71 19.60
N CYS A 126 -3.74 -15.59 20.31
CA CYS A 126 -4.50 -14.37 20.07
C CYS A 126 -3.58 -13.28 19.54
N VAL A 127 -4.05 -12.44 18.61
CA VAL A 127 -3.19 -11.48 17.93
C VAL A 127 -3.53 -10.04 18.32
N SER A 128 -2.51 -9.29 18.74
CA SER A 128 -2.58 -7.85 18.95
C SER A 128 -1.80 -7.10 17.87
N SER A 129 -2.28 -5.91 17.53
CA SER A 129 -1.56 -4.88 16.78
C SER A 129 -0.87 -3.93 17.75
N THR A 130 0.38 -3.55 17.43
CA THR A 130 1.19 -2.63 18.24
C THR A 130 1.13 -1.22 17.68
N ALA A 131 0.67 -0.27 18.50
CA ALA A 131 0.66 1.14 18.13
C ALA A 131 2.09 1.70 18.01
N ARG A 132 2.28 2.70 17.15
CA ARG A 132 3.57 3.38 16.91
C ARG A 132 4.66 2.50 16.27
N THR A 133 4.34 1.29 15.88
CA THR A 133 5.21 0.39 15.10
C THR A 133 4.49 -0.04 13.82
N ASN A 134 3.86 0.92 13.13
CA ASN A 134 3.07 0.70 11.91
C ASN A 134 2.05 -0.43 12.04
N GLY A 135 1.41 -0.56 13.20
CA GLY A 135 0.43 -1.59 13.47
C GLY A 135 0.96 -3.04 13.43
N GLN A 136 2.26 -3.30 13.62
CA GLN A 136 2.84 -4.65 13.58
C GLN A 136 2.16 -5.61 14.57
N TRP A 137 1.96 -6.85 14.12
CA TRP A 137 1.22 -7.89 14.82
C TRP A 137 2.11 -8.77 15.66
N ARG A 138 1.61 -9.17 16.82
CA ARG A 138 2.22 -10.20 17.65
C ARG A 138 1.16 -11.16 18.11
N THR A 139 1.51 -12.44 18.21
CA THR A 139 0.73 -13.36 19.04
C THR A 139 0.96 -12.99 20.51
N GLU A 140 -0.04 -13.22 21.33
CA GLU A 140 -0.05 -12.95 22.77
C GLU A 140 -0.90 -14.04 23.47
N PRO A 141 -0.64 -14.35 24.75
CA PRO A 141 -1.56 -15.12 25.58
C PRO A 141 -2.95 -14.47 25.61
N CYS A 142 -3.99 -15.23 25.23
CA CYS A 142 -5.36 -14.72 25.14
C CYS A 142 -5.94 -14.16 26.45
N GLY A 143 -5.36 -14.55 27.59
CA GLY A 143 -5.70 -14.04 28.93
C GLY A 143 -5.03 -12.72 29.30
N ASN A 144 -4.18 -12.15 28.44
CA ASN A 144 -3.64 -10.80 28.65
C ASN A 144 -4.73 -9.75 28.49
N GLU A 145 -4.67 -8.67 29.26
CA GLU A 145 -5.61 -7.56 29.11
C GLU A 145 -5.01 -6.47 28.22
N ASN A 146 -5.50 -6.36 26.98
CA ASN A 146 -5.10 -5.32 26.03
C ASN A 146 -6.28 -4.41 25.70
N CYS A 147 -5.98 -3.19 25.23
CA CYS A 147 -6.96 -2.39 24.51
C CYS A 147 -7.39 -3.12 23.23
N PHE A 148 -8.39 -2.65 22.50
CA PHE A 148 -8.88 -3.39 21.35
C PHE A 148 -9.57 -2.51 20.31
N ILE A 149 -9.66 -3.04 19.09
CA ILE A 149 -10.20 -2.33 17.93
C ILE A 149 -11.38 -3.14 17.43
N CYS A 150 -12.56 -2.55 17.45
CA CYS A 150 -13.75 -3.11 16.81
C CYS A 150 -13.90 -2.57 15.40
N GLU A 151 -14.54 -3.34 14.53
CA GLU A 151 -14.97 -2.92 13.21
C GLU A 151 -16.44 -3.25 12.94
N ILE A 152 -17.02 -2.52 11.98
CA ILE A 152 -18.34 -2.79 11.40
C ILE A 152 -18.38 -2.38 9.93
N PHE A 153 -19.29 -3.00 9.17
CA PHE A 153 -19.73 -2.52 7.86
C PHE A 153 -21.15 -1.96 7.95
N VAL A 154 -21.30 -0.65 7.73
CA VAL A 154 -22.60 0.02 7.81
C VAL A 154 -23.40 -0.25 6.52
N GLY A 155 -24.67 -0.64 6.68
CA GLY A 155 -25.55 -0.98 5.56
C GLY A 155 -25.70 -2.48 5.27
N GLY A 156 -25.15 -3.36 6.12
CA GLY A 156 -25.45 -4.80 6.10
C GLY A 156 -24.85 -5.58 4.93
N SER A 157 -24.01 -4.96 4.10
CA SER A 157 -23.15 -5.67 3.16
C SER A 157 -21.81 -5.97 3.82
N THR A 158 -21.76 -7.04 4.62
CA THR A 158 -20.51 -7.80 4.75
C THR A 158 -20.05 -8.22 3.35
N PRO A 159 -18.74 -8.32 3.07
CA PRO A 159 -18.30 -9.01 1.86
C PRO A 159 -18.90 -10.42 1.90
N LEU A 160 -19.76 -10.72 0.91
CA LEU A 160 -20.58 -11.92 0.90
C LEU A 160 -19.73 -13.20 1.14
N PRO A 161 -20.16 -14.12 2.02
CA PRO A 161 -19.65 -15.48 2.03
C PRO A 161 -19.93 -16.14 0.66
N PRO A 162 -19.05 -17.02 0.15
CA PRO A 162 -19.24 -17.66 -1.14
C PRO A 162 -20.44 -18.61 -1.05
N THR A 163 -21.61 -18.16 -1.50
CA THR A 163 -22.81 -18.99 -1.55
C THR A 163 -22.94 -19.56 -2.96
N THR A 164 -22.73 -20.87 -3.06
CA THR A 164 -22.94 -21.68 -4.25
C THR A 164 -24.40 -21.62 -4.72
N ILE A 165 -24.64 -21.00 -5.88
CA ILE A 165 -25.90 -21.11 -6.64
C ILE A 165 -25.60 -21.93 -7.92
N PRO A 166 -26.51 -22.79 -8.40
CA PRO A 166 -26.23 -23.73 -9.48
C PRO A 166 -26.02 -23.01 -10.81
N LEU A 167 -24.96 -23.41 -11.54
CA LEU A 167 -24.62 -22.93 -12.87
C LEU A 167 -25.77 -23.12 -13.87
N THR A 168 -26.22 -22.03 -14.47
CA THR A 168 -26.61 -22.03 -15.88
C THR A 168 -25.56 -21.27 -16.68
N THR A 169 -25.05 -21.98 -17.67
CA THR A 169 -23.95 -21.67 -18.58
C THR A 169 -24.07 -20.31 -19.26
N SER A 170 -23.11 -19.42 -18.99
CA SER A 170 -22.50 -18.53 -19.96
C SER A 170 -21.10 -18.15 -19.47
N ALA A 171 -20.15 -18.03 -20.40
CA ALA A 171 -18.70 -18.10 -20.20
C ALA A 171 -18.16 -17.24 -19.03
N ALA A 172 -17.35 -17.87 -18.18
CA ALA A 172 -16.67 -17.24 -17.04
C ALA A 172 -15.62 -16.23 -17.53
N ALA A 173 -15.69 -15.00 -17.02
CA ALA A 173 -14.55 -14.07 -16.98
C ALA A 173 -13.47 -14.64 -16.04
N PRO A 174 -12.17 -14.47 -16.35
CA PRO A 174 -11.10 -15.03 -15.53
C PRO A 174 -11.08 -14.34 -14.16
N THR A 175 -11.26 -15.10 -13.09
CA THR A 175 -11.54 -14.56 -11.74
C THR A 175 -10.31 -14.10 -10.95
N ASN A 176 -9.13 -14.07 -11.57
CA ASN A 176 -7.91 -13.64 -10.90
C ASN A 176 -7.05 -12.74 -11.82
N MET A 177 -7.39 -11.46 -11.88
CA MET A 177 -6.56 -10.46 -12.56
C MET A 177 -5.33 -10.22 -11.69
N THR A 178 -4.15 -10.60 -12.18
CA THR A 178 -2.90 -10.55 -11.42
C THR A 178 -2.20 -9.21 -11.55
N ASP A 179 -2.52 -8.43 -12.58
CA ASP A 179 -2.04 -7.05 -12.78
C ASP A 179 -3.00 -6.24 -13.69
N CYS A 180 -2.57 -5.04 -14.08
CA CYS A 180 -3.33 -4.18 -14.99
C CYS A 180 -3.39 -4.70 -16.43
N LYS A 181 -2.43 -5.54 -16.84
CA LYS A 181 -2.40 -6.09 -18.20
C LYS A 181 -3.46 -7.17 -18.36
N ASP A 182 -3.66 -8.00 -17.34
CA ASP A 182 -4.77 -8.96 -17.29
C ASP A 182 -6.12 -8.25 -17.36
N TRP A 183 -6.28 -7.14 -16.60
CA TRP A 183 -7.48 -6.31 -16.67
C TRP A 183 -7.72 -5.75 -18.08
N PHE A 184 -6.66 -5.32 -18.76
CA PHE A 184 -6.74 -4.80 -20.12
C PHE A 184 -7.11 -5.89 -21.14
N ASN A 185 -6.47 -7.06 -21.06
CA ASN A 185 -6.64 -8.14 -22.03
C ASN A 185 -7.94 -8.94 -21.81
N HIS A 186 -8.35 -9.12 -20.56
CA HIS A 186 -9.41 -10.06 -20.17
C HIS A 186 -10.53 -9.44 -19.35
N GLY A 187 -10.25 -8.36 -18.63
CA GLY A 187 -11.22 -7.65 -17.80
C GLY A 187 -12.04 -6.59 -18.55
N GLY A 188 -11.71 -6.29 -19.82
CA GLY A 188 -12.37 -5.25 -20.61
C GLY A 188 -12.07 -3.82 -20.14
N ALA A 189 -11.01 -3.64 -19.35
CA ALA A 189 -10.63 -2.35 -18.79
C ALA A 189 -9.78 -1.54 -19.77
N HIS A 190 -10.32 -0.40 -20.24
CA HIS A 190 -9.64 0.48 -21.21
C HIS A 190 -9.61 1.95 -20.77
N THR A 191 -9.90 2.23 -19.51
CA THR A 191 -9.86 3.57 -18.92
C THR A 191 -8.86 3.61 -17.78
N ASP A 192 -8.05 4.65 -17.68
CA ASP A 192 -7.16 4.84 -16.53
C ASP A 192 -7.98 4.87 -15.22
N GLY A 193 -7.46 4.29 -14.15
CA GLY A 193 -8.19 4.24 -12.89
C GLY A 193 -7.64 3.24 -11.89
N ILE A 194 -8.37 3.06 -10.80
CA ILE A 194 -8.00 2.13 -9.73
C ILE A 194 -8.64 0.78 -9.99
N TYR A 195 -7.83 -0.28 -9.98
CA TYR A 195 -8.26 -1.66 -10.22
C TYR A 195 -7.71 -2.59 -9.15
N SER A 196 -8.45 -3.64 -8.85
CA SER A 196 -8.06 -4.65 -7.87
C SER A 196 -7.30 -5.79 -8.53
N ILE A 197 -6.07 -6.06 -8.08
CA ILE A 197 -5.19 -7.11 -8.60
C ILE A 197 -4.81 -8.11 -7.51
N ASN A 198 -4.43 -9.34 -7.91
CA ASN A 198 -3.97 -10.40 -7.02
C ASN A 198 -2.75 -11.13 -7.63
N PRO A 199 -1.55 -10.54 -7.57
CA PRO A 199 -0.38 -11.01 -8.31
C PRO A 199 0.09 -12.42 -7.95
N ASP A 200 0.08 -12.77 -6.67
CA ASP A 200 0.65 -14.01 -6.12
C ASP A 200 -0.41 -14.99 -5.59
N GLY A 201 -1.70 -14.65 -5.76
CA GLY A 201 -2.81 -15.44 -5.26
C GLY A 201 -3.05 -15.30 -3.75
N ARG A 202 -2.27 -14.47 -3.02
CA ARG A 202 -2.35 -14.35 -1.56
C ARG A 202 -3.29 -13.25 -1.08
N GLY A 203 -3.77 -12.39 -1.96
CA GLY A 203 -4.71 -11.34 -1.60
C GLY A 203 -4.93 -10.29 -2.68
N LYS A 204 -6.13 -9.73 -2.71
CA LYS A 204 -6.48 -8.64 -3.62
C LYS A 204 -6.11 -7.29 -3.02
N PHE A 205 -5.46 -6.43 -3.79
CA PHE A 205 -5.22 -5.04 -3.43
C PHE A 205 -5.41 -4.11 -4.64
N ASN A 206 -5.60 -2.82 -4.37
CA ASN A 206 -5.87 -1.84 -5.41
C ASN A 206 -4.58 -1.19 -5.92
N VAL A 207 -4.51 -1.03 -7.23
CA VAL A 207 -3.43 -0.31 -7.92
C VAL A 207 -4.01 0.70 -8.89
N PHE A 208 -3.24 1.72 -9.23
CA PHE A 208 -3.58 2.59 -10.35
C PHE A 208 -3.09 1.96 -11.65
N CYS A 209 -4.01 1.73 -12.57
CA CYS A 209 -3.72 1.26 -13.92
C CYS A 209 -3.78 2.42 -14.91
N ASP A 210 -2.72 2.55 -15.71
CA ASP A 210 -2.75 3.33 -16.94
C ASP A 210 -3.11 2.40 -18.10
N MET A 211 -4.32 2.61 -18.64
CA MET A 211 -4.91 1.82 -19.72
C MET A 211 -4.82 2.53 -21.08
N THR A 212 -4.15 3.68 -21.15
CA THR A 212 -4.15 4.54 -22.35
C THR A 212 -2.77 4.74 -22.96
N THR A 213 -1.72 4.87 -22.13
CA THR A 213 -0.35 5.13 -22.56
C THR A 213 0.23 3.90 -23.27
N ASP A 214 0.81 4.10 -24.46
CA ASP A 214 1.58 3.07 -25.19
C ASP A 214 0.85 1.72 -25.34
N GLY A 215 -0.47 1.76 -25.57
CA GLY A 215 -1.31 0.57 -25.73
C GLY A 215 -1.92 0.03 -24.42
N GLY A 216 -1.71 0.71 -23.29
CA GLY A 216 -2.37 0.42 -22.01
C GLY A 216 -1.89 -0.84 -21.29
N GLY A 217 -2.55 -1.14 -20.17
CA GLY A 217 -2.28 -2.30 -19.31
C GLY A 217 -1.10 -2.10 -18.36
N TRP A 218 -0.76 -0.86 -18.02
CA TRP A 218 0.36 -0.54 -17.15
C TRP A 218 -0.06 -0.45 -15.68
N THR A 219 0.68 -1.11 -14.79
CA THR A 219 0.57 -0.96 -13.34
C THR A 219 1.52 0.11 -12.86
N VAL A 220 0.99 1.21 -12.30
CA VAL A 220 1.82 2.31 -11.78
C VAL A 220 2.45 1.92 -10.45
N ILE A 221 3.78 1.96 -10.38
CA ILE A 221 4.56 1.57 -9.19
C ILE A 221 5.13 2.78 -8.44
N GLN A 222 5.31 3.90 -9.13
CA GLN A 222 5.69 5.17 -8.54
C GLN A 222 4.99 6.30 -9.28
N ARG A 223 4.56 7.31 -8.52
CA ARG A 223 4.05 8.55 -9.09
C ARG A 223 4.40 9.73 -8.21
N ARG A 224 4.83 10.83 -8.83
CA ARG A 224 5.05 12.13 -8.18
C ARG A 224 4.32 13.20 -8.99
N ILE A 225 3.40 13.92 -8.35
CA ILE A 225 2.66 15.03 -8.97
C ILE A 225 2.87 16.36 -8.25
N ASP A 226 3.25 16.31 -6.98
CA ASP A 226 3.56 17.45 -6.12
C ASP A 226 4.45 17.02 -4.94
N GLY A 227 4.68 17.94 -4.00
CA GLY A 227 5.48 17.73 -2.79
C GLY A 227 4.67 17.44 -1.52
N ASN A 228 3.39 17.10 -1.62
CA ASN A 228 2.52 16.89 -0.45
C ASN A 228 2.86 15.62 0.33
N LEU A 229 3.48 14.64 -0.33
CA LEU A 229 4.00 13.42 0.29
C LEU A 229 5.52 13.41 0.20
N SER A 230 6.17 13.31 1.37
CA SER A 230 7.62 13.13 1.42
C SER A 230 8.02 11.71 1.02
N PHE A 231 9.07 11.59 0.22
CA PHE A 231 9.69 10.32 -0.19
C PHE A 231 11.11 10.20 0.34
N TYR A 232 11.81 11.33 0.57
CA TYR A 232 13.25 11.32 0.79
C TYR A 232 13.68 10.85 2.18
N ASP A 233 12.76 10.91 3.13
CA ASP A 233 12.94 10.59 4.55
C ASP A 233 12.23 9.29 4.97
N LYS A 234 11.70 8.54 3.99
CA LYS A 234 11.01 7.27 4.22
C LYS A 234 11.99 6.15 4.57
N SER A 235 11.58 5.32 5.52
CA SER A 235 12.37 4.21 6.06
C SER A 235 12.41 3.01 5.10
N TRP A 236 13.26 2.02 5.39
CA TRP A 236 13.30 0.75 4.68
C TRP A 236 11.92 0.08 4.66
N GLU A 237 11.26 0.07 5.83
CA GLU A 237 9.95 -0.54 6.00
C GLU A 237 8.89 0.19 5.18
N ASP A 238 8.89 1.53 5.17
CA ASP A 238 7.97 2.31 4.34
C ASP A 238 8.14 1.97 2.85
N TYR A 239 9.38 1.87 2.37
CA TYR A 239 9.65 1.50 0.97
C TYR A 239 9.32 0.05 0.65
N LYS A 240 9.45 -0.85 1.62
CA LYS A 240 9.06 -2.25 1.50
C LYS A 240 7.56 -2.41 1.29
N VAL A 241 6.74 -1.81 2.16
CA VAL A 241 5.27 -1.98 2.15
C VAL A 241 4.55 -1.01 1.22
N GLY A 242 5.17 0.14 0.93
CA GLY A 242 4.59 1.19 0.10
C GLY A 242 3.92 2.31 0.90
N PHE A 243 3.77 3.46 0.27
CA PHE A 243 3.16 4.65 0.87
C PHE A 243 2.53 5.54 -0.21
N THR A 244 1.44 6.23 0.14
CA THR A 244 0.70 7.08 -0.80
C THR A 244 -0.19 8.11 -0.08
N ASP A 245 -0.50 9.22 -0.75
CA ASP A 245 -1.54 10.19 -0.36
C ASP A 245 -2.81 10.09 -1.26
N GLY A 246 -2.86 9.01 -2.06
CA GLY A 246 -3.90 8.65 -3.00
C GLY A 246 -3.30 7.85 -4.17
N LEU A 247 -3.90 6.72 -4.54
CA LEU A 247 -3.39 5.87 -5.64
C LEU A 247 -3.35 6.61 -6.99
N ASP A 248 -4.15 7.65 -7.15
CA ASP A 248 -4.17 8.56 -8.31
C ASP A 248 -3.27 9.80 -8.14
N LYS A 249 -2.51 9.90 -7.05
CA LYS A 249 -1.65 11.02 -6.67
C LYS A 249 -0.18 10.60 -6.49
N ASN A 250 0.43 10.86 -5.33
CA ASN A 250 1.80 10.47 -5.04
C ASN A 250 1.81 9.07 -4.44
N LEU A 251 2.60 8.16 -5.00
CA LEU A 251 2.68 6.79 -4.51
C LEU A 251 4.07 6.19 -4.72
N TRP A 252 4.44 5.32 -3.80
CA TRP A 252 5.39 4.23 -3.99
C TRP A 252 4.65 2.94 -3.65
N LEU A 253 4.57 1.98 -4.59
CA LEU A 253 3.70 0.81 -4.44
C LEU A 253 4.20 -0.17 -3.36
N GLY A 254 5.49 -0.14 -3.04
CA GLY A 254 6.11 -1.07 -2.10
C GLY A 254 7.00 -2.08 -2.81
N ASN A 255 8.22 -2.25 -2.32
CA ASN A 255 9.22 -3.11 -2.94
C ASN A 255 8.79 -4.58 -2.97
N ASP A 256 8.05 -5.06 -1.97
CA ASP A 256 7.54 -6.45 -1.98
C ASP A 256 6.61 -6.69 -3.16
N ILE A 257 5.70 -5.75 -3.42
CA ILE A 257 4.77 -5.84 -4.55
C ILE A 257 5.49 -5.64 -5.88
N ILE A 258 6.44 -4.68 -5.95
CA ILE A 258 7.23 -4.44 -7.15
C ILE A 258 8.06 -5.70 -7.50
N HIS A 259 8.62 -6.39 -6.51
CA HIS A 259 9.32 -7.66 -6.71
C HIS A 259 8.41 -8.71 -7.35
N VAL A 260 7.23 -8.94 -6.76
CA VAL A 260 6.26 -9.92 -7.28
C VAL A 260 5.80 -9.57 -8.70
N LEU A 261 5.46 -8.31 -8.97
CA LEU A 261 5.03 -7.87 -10.30
C LEU A 261 6.16 -7.98 -11.33
N SER A 262 7.38 -7.63 -10.95
CA SER A 262 8.54 -7.62 -11.87
C SER A 262 9.08 -9.02 -12.17
N THR A 263 8.76 -10.01 -11.35
CA THR A 263 9.15 -11.42 -11.55
C THR A 263 8.02 -12.29 -12.12
N LYS A 264 6.86 -11.69 -12.43
CA LYS A 264 5.69 -12.39 -13.00
C LYS A 264 6.01 -13.08 -14.32
N ASP A 265 6.79 -12.45 -15.19
CA ASP A 265 7.24 -13.02 -16.45
C ASP A 265 8.68 -12.59 -16.81
N SER A 266 9.29 -13.27 -17.78
CA SER A 266 10.70 -13.05 -18.14
C SER A 266 10.97 -11.70 -18.82
N ASN A 267 9.94 -10.94 -19.21
CA ASN A 267 10.02 -9.74 -20.03
C ASN A 267 9.07 -8.64 -19.53
N VAL A 268 8.99 -8.43 -18.21
CA VAL A 268 8.27 -7.27 -17.65
C VAL A 268 8.94 -5.99 -18.14
N GLU A 269 8.16 -5.12 -18.77
CA GLU A 269 8.61 -3.80 -19.23
C GLU A 269 8.52 -2.80 -18.08
N LEU A 270 9.58 -2.03 -17.84
CA LEU A 270 9.52 -0.79 -17.07
C LEU A 270 9.38 0.39 -18.02
N ARG A 271 8.45 1.29 -17.75
CA ARG A 271 8.35 2.60 -18.39
C ARG A 271 8.51 3.72 -17.37
N ILE A 272 9.32 4.71 -17.71
CA ILE A 272 9.50 5.93 -16.93
C ILE A 272 9.02 7.10 -17.78
N ASP A 273 8.10 7.91 -17.24
CA ASP A 273 7.62 9.14 -17.85
C ASP A 273 7.97 10.34 -16.95
N LEU A 274 8.42 11.46 -17.54
CA LEU A 274 8.77 12.71 -16.87
C LEU A 274 8.14 13.90 -17.58
N TRP A 275 7.62 14.86 -16.80
CA TRP A 275 7.01 16.08 -17.33
C TRP A 275 7.62 17.32 -16.72
N GLY A 276 7.98 18.28 -17.58
CA GLY A 276 8.42 19.61 -17.23
C GLY A 276 9.69 19.67 -16.39
N ASP A 277 10.02 20.88 -15.96
CA ASP A 277 11.10 21.18 -15.02
C ASP A 277 10.56 22.21 -14.02
N GLN A 278 10.76 21.98 -12.73
CA GLN A 278 10.31 22.85 -11.66
C GLN A 278 11.16 24.13 -11.58
N LYS A 279 12.37 24.15 -12.17
CA LYS A 279 13.25 25.32 -12.13
C LYS A 279 12.61 26.54 -12.83
N PRO A 280 12.61 27.71 -12.17
CA PRO A 280 12.14 28.95 -12.79
C PRO A 280 12.88 29.24 -14.10
N ASN A 281 12.14 29.64 -15.14
CA ASN A 281 12.68 29.97 -16.46
C ASN A 281 13.47 28.84 -17.15
N SER A 282 13.26 27.58 -16.74
CA SER A 282 13.90 26.45 -17.41
C SER A 282 13.44 26.35 -18.87
N ARG A 283 14.39 26.15 -19.78
CA ARG A 283 14.11 25.80 -21.18
C ARG A 283 13.39 24.45 -21.32
N TYR A 284 13.32 23.67 -20.24
CA TYR A 284 12.65 22.37 -20.15
C TYR A 284 11.32 22.44 -19.40
N ALA A 285 10.79 23.63 -19.11
CA ALA A 285 9.57 23.81 -18.30
C ALA A 285 8.35 23.01 -18.79
N ASN A 286 8.29 22.67 -20.09
CA ASN A 286 7.21 21.93 -20.74
C ASN A 286 7.70 20.67 -21.48
N ILE A 287 8.88 20.15 -21.13
CA ILE A 287 9.39 18.92 -21.76
C ILE A 287 8.53 17.72 -21.38
N TYR A 288 8.41 16.74 -22.28
CA TYR A 288 7.88 15.43 -21.96
C TYR A 288 8.89 14.38 -22.42
N LEU A 289 9.38 13.60 -21.46
CA LEU A 289 10.41 12.59 -21.66
C LEU A 289 9.89 11.24 -21.21
N TRP A 290 10.24 10.20 -21.96
CA TRP A 290 9.94 8.83 -21.57
C TRP A 290 11.00 7.87 -22.09
N GLU A 291 11.09 6.74 -21.40
CA GLU A 291 11.92 5.60 -21.78
C GLU A 291 11.30 4.29 -21.31
N LYS A 292 11.73 3.20 -21.95
CA LYS A 292 11.33 1.84 -21.64
C LYS A 292 12.54 0.93 -21.55
N HIS A 293 12.52 0.08 -20.53
CA HIS A 293 13.46 -1.01 -20.34
C HIS A 293 12.73 -2.34 -20.38
N ALA A 294 13.27 -3.30 -21.11
CA ALA A 294 12.81 -4.69 -21.06
C ALA A 294 13.53 -5.47 -19.97
N ASN A 295 12.84 -6.52 -19.50
CA ASN A 295 13.29 -7.44 -18.46
C ASN A 295 13.68 -6.68 -17.18
N PHE A 296 12.82 -5.75 -16.75
CA PHE A 296 12.95 -5.13 -15.45
C PHE A 296 12.62 -6.14 -14.37
N ALA A 297 13.51 -6.29 -13.40
CA ALA A 297 13.26 -7.07 -12.19
C ALA A 297 13.93 -6.40 -10.99
N ILE A 298 13.36 -6.63 -9.81
CA ILE A 298 14.06 -6.39 -8.54
C ILE A 298 14.10 -7.69 -7.76
N ASP A 299 15.16 -7.95 -7.01
CA ASP A 299 15.23 -9.12 -6.13
C ASP A 299 14.28 -8.97 -4.93
N ASP A 300 14.20 -10.00 -4.09
CA ASP A 300 13.44 -9.97 -2.84
C ASP A 300 14.16 -9.16 -1.74
N GLU A 301 13.55 -9.07 -0.55
CA GLU A 301 14.12 -8.38 0.60
C GLU A 301 15.45 -8.98 1.07
N ALA A 302 15.59 -10.31 1.04
CA ALA A 302 16.80 -11.01 1.49
C ALA A 302 18.01 -10.66 0.61
N HIS A 303 17.75 -10.18 -0.61
CA HIS A 303 18.73 -9.68 -1.56
C HIS A 303 18.56 -8.16 -1.80
N PHE A 304 18.02 -7.46 -0.81
CA PHE A 304 17.95 -6.00 -0.73
C PHE A 304 17.27 -5.31 -1.92
N TYR A 305 16.28 -5.97 -2.52
CA TYR A 305 15.54 -5.47 -3.68
C TYR A 305 16.45 -4.99 -4.82
N ARG A 306 17.56 -5.67 -5.05
CA ARG A 306 18.57 -5.29 -6.04
C ARG A 306 17.96 -5.14 -7.43
N LEU A 307 18.34 -4.07 -8.14
CA LEU A 307 17.81 -3.76 -9.46
C LEU A 307 18.49 -4.56 -10.56
N HIS A 308 17.66 -5.10 -11.48
CA HIS A 308 18.11 -5.73 -12.72
C HIS A 308 17.43 -5.06 -13.92
N LEU A 309 18.26 -4.54 -14.81
CA LEU A 309 17.88 -3.99 -16.11
C LEU A 309 18.69 -4.71 -17.19
N TYR A 310 18.01 -5.27 -18.19
CA TYR A 310 18.68 -5.99 -19.26
C TYR A 310 18.92 -5.13 -20.50
N ARG A 311 17.85 -4.54 -21.05
CA ARG A 311 17.91 -3.83 -22.32
C ARG A 311 17.11 -2.54 -22.25
N LEU A 312 17.69 -1.47 -22.79
CA LEU A 312 16.98 -0.23 -23.09
C LEU A 312 16.29 -0.40 -24.44
N ASP A 313 14.96 -0.32 -24.47
CA ASP A 313 14.15 -0.70 -25.62
C ASP A 313 13.77 0.50 -26.49
N ALA A 314 13.30 1.58 -25.88
CA ALA A 314 12.84 2.77 -26.60
C ALA A 314 12.77 4.00 -25.68
N GLY A 315 12.75 5.19 -26.26
CA GLY A 315 12.44 6.42 -25.54
C GLY A 315 12.87 7.66 -26.30
N ASN A 316 12.20 8.79 -26.09
CA ASN A 316 12.69 10.08 -26.55
C ASN A 316 13.70 10.71 -25.57
N ALA A 317 13.78 10.15 -24.35
CA ALA A 317 14.86 10.39 -23.41
C ALA A 317 16.19 9.80 -23.93
N THR A 318 16.16 8.65 -24.61
CA THR A 318 17.37 7.88 -24.96
C THR A 318 18.21 8.51 -26.07
N THR A 319 17.58 9.25 -27.00
CA THR A 319 18.28 9.99 -28.07
C THR A 319 18.77 11.36 -27.63
N SER A 320 18.37 11.81 -26.44
CA SER A 320 18.54 13.20 -25.99
C SER A 320 19.36 13.32 -24.69
N LEU A 321 19.39 12.28 -23.85
CA LEU A 321 19.72 12.40 -22.42
C LEU A 321 20.73 11.38 -21.83
N GLY A 322 21.22 10.39 -22.61
CA GLY A 322 22.10 9.34 -22.06
C GLY A 322 21.36 8.33 -21.16
N ASN A 323 22.00 7.20 -20.85
CA ASN A 323 21.36 6.09 -20.12
C ASN A 323 21.01 6.52 -18.68
N SER A 324 19.76 6.34 -18.31
CA SER A 324 19.04 6.97 -17.19
C SER A 324 19.18 6.21 -15.85
N ILE A 325 18.19 5.37 -15.54
CA ILE A 325 18.20 4.36 -14.49
C ILE A 325 19.23 3.25 -14.77
N GLY A 326 19.79 3.17 -15.98
CA GLY A 326 20.88 2.24 -16.30
C GLY A 326 22.09 2.37 -15.38
N HIS A 327 22.38 3.57 -14.86
CA HIS A 327 23.43 3.77 -13.85
C HIS A 327 23.10 3.18 -12.49
N SER A 328 21.82 2.90 -12.21
CA SER A 328 21.38 2.25 -10.98
C SER A 328 21.39 0.71 -11.09
N ASN A 329 21.63 0.17 -12.30
CA ASN A 329 21.54 -1.26 -12.57
C ASN A 329 22.54 -2.06 -11.74
N GLY A 330 22.08 -3.13 -11.10
CA GLY A 330 22.88 -4.02 -10.28
C GLY A 330 23.19 -3.49 -8.88
N PHE A 331 22.68 -2.33 -8.48
CA PHE A 331 22.82 -1.83 -7.10
C PHE A 331 21.65 -2.28 -6.21
N ASN A 332 21.95 -2.42 -4.92
CA ASN A 332 20.96 -2.74 -3.89
C ASN A 332 20.10 -1.51 -3.61
N PHE A 333 18.84 -1.71 -3.26
CA PHE A 333 18.01 -0.62 -2.75
C PHE A 333 18.56 -0.16 -1.40
N SER A 334 18.55 1.13 -1.13
CA SER A 334 19.02 1.70 0.13
C SER A 334 18.16 2.89 0.54
N THR A 335 17.92 3.03 1.84
CA THR A 335 17.15 4.10 2.47
C THR A 335 17.98 4.83 3.53
N VAL A 336 17.41 5.89 4.10
CA VAL A 336 18.07 6.71 5.14
C VAL A 336 18.48 5.92 6.38
N ASP A 337 17.79 4.82 6.66
CA ASP A 337 17.92 3.96 7.84
C ASP A 337 18.49 2.56 7.52
N ALA A 338 18.53 2.15 6.25
CA ALA A 338 19.12 0.89 5.80
C ALA A 338 19.98 1.10 4.55
N ASN A 339 21.29 1.22 4.74
CA ASN A 339 22.27 1.46 3.67
C ASN A 339 22.97 0.17 3.24
N HIS A 340 22.81 -0.22 1.97
CA HIS A 340 23.32 -1.47 1.40
C HIS A 340 24.43 -1.27 0.34
N GLY A 341 25.21 -0.18 0.44
CA GLY A 341 26.37 0.07 -0.42
C GLY A 341 26.49 1.49 -0.97
N ALA A 342 25.61 2.40 -0.56
CA ALA A 342 25.62 3.80 -0.97
C ALA A 342 26.52 4.65 -0.07
N ASN A 343 27.00 5.77 -0.59
CA ASN A 343 27.61 6.80 0.25
C ASN A 343 26.51 7.46 1.12
N THR A 344 26.77 7.63 2.42
CA THR A 344 25.81 8.26 3.35
C THR A 344 25.40 9.67 2.94
N GLU A 345 26.24 10.37 2.18
CA GLU A 345 25.93 11.70 1.64
C GLU A 345 24.72 11.70 0.70
N CYS A 346 24.43 10.56 0.04
CA CYS A 346 23.25 10.39 -0.82
C CYS A 346 21.94 10.64 -0.06
N PHE A 347 21.92 10.38 1.24
CA PHE A 347 20.78 10.55 2.12
C PHE A 347 20.80 11.91 2.81
N TYR A 348 21.86 12.19 3.58
CA TYR A 348 21.86 13.31 4.52
C TYR A 348 22.10 14.68 3.87
N TYR A 349 22.90 14.72 2.80
CA TYR A 349 23.20 15.98 2.11
C TYR A 349 22.43 16.09 0.81
N ARG A 350 22.30 14.98 0.07
CA ARG A 350 21.66 14.97 -1.24
C ARG A 350 20.18 14.63 -1.21
N GLN A 351 19.64 14.09 -0.11
CA GLN A 351 18.21 13.84 0.08
C GLN A 351 17.57 13.10 -1.12
N LEU A 352 18.23 12.04 -1.60
CA LEU A 352 17.80 11.29 -2.79
C LEU A 352 16.69 10.26 -2.51
N GLY A 353 16.38 10.04 -1.22
CA GLY A 353 15.37 9.07 -0.79
C GLY A 353 15.80 7.62 -0.99
N GLY A 354 14.81 6.72 -0.85
CA GLY A 354 14.99 5.31 -1.10
C GLY A 354 15.21 5.06 -2.59
N TRP A 355 16.37 4.54 -2.97
CA TRP A 355 16.71 4.26 -4.36
C TRP A 355 17.82 3.22 -4.47
N TRP A 356 18.05 2.70 -5.69
CA TRP A 356 19.20 1.85 -6.02
C TRP A 356 20.46 2.70 -6.15
N LEU A 357 21.01 3.09 -5.00
CA LEU A 357 22.10 4.04 -4.88
C LEU A 357 23.45 3.31 -4.89
N SER A 358 24.41 3.88 -5.61
CA SER A 358 25.80 3.45 -5.60
C SER A 358 26.64 4.28 -4.63
N TYR A 359 27.95 3.99 -4.55
CA TYR A 359 28.91 4.85 -3.84
C TYR A 359 28.93 6.28 -4.40
N ASP A 360 28.72 6.45 -5.71
CA ASP A 360 28.61 7.76 -6.37
C ASP A 360 27.15 8.28 -6.41
N CYS A 361 26.30 7.74 -5.53
CA CYS A 361 24.86 7.94 -5.51
C CYS A 361 24.19 7.44 -6.81
N ALA A 362 23.33 8.24 -7.43
CA ALA A 362 22.65 7.88 -8.67
C ALA A 362 22.56 9.09 -9.60
N GLN A 363 22.52 8.79 -10.89
CA GLN A 363 22.23 9.78 -11.95
C GLN A 363 20.74 10.06 -12.09
N VAL A 364 19.88 9.22 -11.50
CA VAL A 364 18.43 9.43 -11.44
C VAL A 364 17.98 9.09 -10.04
N ALA A 365 17.23 9.97 -9.40
CA ALA A 365 16.63 9.74 -8.09
C ALA A 365 15.23 10.34 -8.07
N LEU A 366 14.24 9.54 -8.47
CA LEU A 366 12.85 10.00 -8.57
C LEU A 366 12.10 9.94 -7.22
N ASN A 367 12.79 9.52 -6.17
CA ASN A 367 12.30 9.44 -4.80
C ASN A 367 12.90 10.51 -3.88
N GLY A 368 13.70 11.44 -4.43
CA GLY A 368 14.29 12.51 -3.64
C GLY A 368 13.30 13.60 -3.21
N GLU A 369 13.84 14.57 -2.48
CA GLU A 369 13.08 15.72 -1.98
C GLU A 369 12.48 16.53 -3.12
N TYR A 370 11.19 16.88 -3.00
CA TYR A 370 10.40 17.50 -4.06
C TYR A 370 10.59 19.02 -4.13
N VAL A 371 11.84 19.46 -4.28
CA VAL A 371 12.18 20.87 -4.36
C VAL A 371 13.24 21.05 -5.46
N PRO A 372 13.14 22.10 -6.31
CA PRO A 372 14.21 22.41 -7.26
C PRO A 372 15.55 22.56 -6.53
N SER A 373 16.56 21.83 -6.99
CA SER A 373 17.83 21.68 -6.30
C SER A 373 19.02 21.87 -7.25
N SER A 374 20.25 21.76 -6.73
CA SER A 374 21.46 21.64 -7.56
C SER A 374 21.61 20.24 -8.15
N TRP A 375 22.50 20.10 -9.13
CA TRP A 375 22.86 18.81 -9.71
C TRP A 375 23.21 17.78 -8.62
N GLY A 376 22.56 16.61 -8.66
CA GLY A 376 22.81 15.50 -7.76
C GLY A 376 22.15 15.59 -6.37
N TYR A 377 21.16 16.47 -6.21
CA TYR A 377 20.38 16.66 -4.98
C TYR A 377 18.87 16.50 -5.25
N GLY A 378 18.14 15.97 -4.29
CA GLY A 378 16.68 15.87 -4.29
C GLY A 378 16.11 15.05 -5.44
N PHE A 379 14.86 15.36 -5.77
CA PHE A 379 14.11 14.75 -6.87
C PHE A 379 14.63 15.22 -8.21
N GLY A 380 15.22 14.31 -8.99
CA GLY A 380 15.77 14.73 -10.27
C GLY A 380 16.44 13.67 -11.12
N PHE A 381 16.86 14.16 -12.28
CA PHE A 381 17.61 13.45 -13.29
C PHE A 381 18.88 14.26 -13.60
N PHE A 382 20.03 13.67 -13.31
CA PHE A 382 21.36 14.27 -13.24
C PHE A 382 22.31 13.55 -14.21
N TRP A 383 22.80 14.23 -15.25
CA TRP A 383 23.74 13.60 -16.19
C TRP A 383 25.18 13.91 -15.84
N ASP A 384 26.05 12.94 -16.11
CA ASP A 384 27.49 13.16 -16.07
C ASP A 384 27.96 13.92 -17.33
N GLY A 385 28.86 14.88 -17.14
CA GLY A 385 29.52 15.62 -18.24
C GLY A 385 28.74 16.76 -18.91
N ALA A 386 27.48 17.02 -18.55
CA ALA A 386 26.71 18.16 -19.05
C ALA A 386 26.26 19.06 -17.89
N SER A 387 26.35 20.39 -18.05
CA SER A 387 25.82 21.38 -17.08
C SER A 387 24.27 21.39 -16.99
N TYR A 388 23.61 20.31 -17.38
CA TYR A 388 22.17 20.23 -17.59
C TYR A 388 21.59 19.06 -16.78
N TYR A 389 20.60 19.37 -15.96
CA TYR A 389 19.83 18.43 -15.14
C TYR A 389 18.38 18.89 -15.08
N ILE A 390 17.45 18.01 -14.75
CA ILE A 390 16.02 18.30 -14.69
C ILE A 390 15.51 17.93 -13.30
N ASN A 391 14.71 18.81 -12.69
CA ASN A 391 13.88 18.49 -11.53
C ASN A 391 12.44 18.39 -12.07
N PRO A 392 11.93 17.19 -12.42
CA PRO A 392 10.66 17.06 -13.12
C PRO A 392 9.51 17.71 -12.35
N LYS A 393 8.52 18.28 -13.04
CA LYS A 393 7.26 18.68 -12.38
C LYS A 393 6.37 17.49 -12.05
N GLN A 394 6.55 16.36 -12.73
CA GLN A 394 5.88 15.10 -12.44
C GLN A 394 6.77 13.94 -12.89
N SER A 395 6.69 12.80 -12.20
CA SER A 395 7.26 11.52 -12.67
C SER A 395 6.25 10.40 -12.51
N ARG A 396 6.41 9.38 -13.34
CA ARG A 396 5.68 8.13 -13.21
C ARG A 396 6.56 6.96 -13.64
N LEU A 397 6.59 5.92 -12.81
CA LEU A 397 7.16 4.62 -13.17
C LEU A 397 6.04 3.61 -13.20
N MET A 398 6.03 2.76 -14.21
CA MET A 398 5.00 1.74 -14.37
C MET A 398 5.54 0.48 -15.02
N LEU A 399 4.96 -0.65 -14.64
CA LEU A 399 5.31 -1.98 -15.12
C LEU A 399 4.22 -2.53 -16.02
N ARG A 400 4.59 -3.35 -17.00
CA ARG A 400 3.64 -4.11 -17.81
C ARG A 400 4.19 -5.48 -18.14
N SER A 401 3.40 -6.51 -17.85
CA SER A 401 3.68 -7.88 -18.26
C SER A 401 3.59 -8.03 -19.78
N SER A 402 4.27 -9.04 -20.30
CA SER A 402 4.27 -9.35 -21.73
C SER A 402 3.09 -10.23 -22.16
N LEU A 403 2.47 -10.94 -21.22
CA LEU A 403 1.35 -11.86 -21.42
C LEU A 403 0.07 -11.28 -20.82
#